data_AF-A0A536ZEQ8-F1
#
_entry.id   AF-A0A536ZEQ8-F1
#
_cell.length_a   1.000
_cell.length_b   1.000
_cell.length_c   1.000
_cell.angle_alpha   90.00
_cell.angle_beta   90.00
_cell.angle_gamma   90.00
#
_symmetry.space_group_name_H-M   'P 1'
#
loop_
_entity.id
_entity.type
_entity.pdbx_description
1 polymer ?
#
loop_
_entity_poly.entity_id
_entity_poly.type
_entity_poly.pdbx_seq_one_letter_code
_entity_poly.pdbx_strand_id
1 'polypeptide(L)' 'QEYVSGPSAKSYIDQRAFASQGIRLTWFDYAGYPEYPQLWGDFSHEVTILDLLFNCGRDASRYMRFVKGR' A
#
# COMPACT_ATOMS: atom_id res chain seq x y z
N GLN A 1 -18.90 -12.04 1.54
CA GLN A 1 -17.65 -12.09 0.75
C GLN A 1 -17.09 -10.68 0.67
N GLU A 2 -15.77 -10.50 0.67
CA GLU A 2 -15.14 -9.18 0.60
C GLU A 2 -14.03 -9.18 -0.44
N TYR A 3 -13.97 -8.12 -1.24
CA TYR A 3 -12.91 -7.86 -2.22
C TYR A 3 -12.22 -6.55 -1.84
N VAL A 4 -10.90 -6.62 -1.63
CA VAL A 4 -10.08 -5.45 -1.29
C VAL A 4 -9.33 -5.00 -2.53
N SER A 5 -9.48 -3.73 -2.91
CA SER A 5 -8.81 -3.15 -4.09
C SER A 5 -7.98 -1.93 -3.72
N GLY A 6 -6.99 -1.60 -4.55
CA GLY A 6 -6.23 -0.35 -4.41
C GLY A 6 -7.09 0.88 -4.77
N PRO A 7 -6.82 2.08 -4.20
CA PRO A 7 -7.61 3.27 -4.42
C PRO A 7 -7.55 3.77 -5.87
N SER A 8 -6.49 3.45 -6.62
CA SER A 8 -6.37 3.78 -8.05
C SER A 8 -7.47 3.13 -8.91
N ALA A 9 -7.97 1.97 -8.48
CA ALA A 9 -9.02 1.24 -9.19
C ALA A 9 -10.41 1.89 -9.07
N LYS A 10 -10.59 2.87 -8.17
CA LYS A 10 -11.82 3.67 -8.08
C LYS A 10 -12.19 4.35 -9.41
N SER A 11 -11.20 4.60 -10.27
CA SER A 11 -11.39 5.25 -11.57
C SER A 11 -12.14 4.38 -12.59
N TYR A 12 -12.11 3.05 -12.44
CA TYR A 12 -12.68 2.13 -13.43
C TYR A 12 -13.57 1.02 -12.84
N ILE A 13 -13.55 0.78 -11.53
CA ILE A 13 -14.41 -0.23 -10.90
C ILE A 13 -15.86 0.23 -10.82
N ASP A 14 -16.77 -0.58 -11.37
CA ASP A 14 -18.21 -0.46 -11.10
C ASP A 14 -18.59 -1.14 -9.78
N GLN A 15 -18.85 -0.34 -8.75
CA GLN A 15 -19.22 -0.84 -7.42
C GLN A 15 -20.57 -1.58 -7.42
N ARG A 16 -21.47 -1.30 -8.38
CA ARG A 16 -22.79 -1.92 -8.46
C ARG A 16 -22.69 -3.40 -8.82
N ALA A 17 -21.73 -3.76 -9.67
CA ALA A 17 -21.46 -5.15 -10.02
C ALA A 17 -21.17 -6.00 -8.76
N PHE A 18 -20.33 -5.49 -7.85
CA PHE A 18 -20.00 -6.17 -6.59
C PHE A 18 -21.19 -6.23 -5.65
N ALA A 19 -21.92 -5.12 -5.48
CA ALA A 19 -23.10 -5.06 -4.62
C ALA A 19 -24.20 -6.03 -5.08
N SER A 20 -24.42 -6.15 -6.40
CA SER A 20 -25.42 -7.08 -6.97
C SER A 20 -25.15 -8.55 -6.65
N GLN A 21 -23.88 -8.90 -6.38
CA GLN A 21 -23.44 -10.25 -6.02
C GLN A 21 -23.26 -10.43 -4.50
N GLY A 22 -23.64 -9.44 -3.69
CA GLY A 22 -23.44 -9.48 -2.24
C GLY A 22 -21.97 -9.46 -1.81
N ILE A 23 -21.09 -8.87 -2.64
CA ILE A 23 -19.66 -8.74 -2.34
C ILE A 23 -19.40 -7.33 -1.81
N ARG A 24 -18.81 -7.24 -0.61
CA ARG A 24 -18.36 -5.97 -0.06
C ARG A 24 -17.06 -5.55 -0.76
N LEU A 25 -17.08 -4.40 -1.42
CA LEU A 25 -15.89 -3.79 -1.99
C LEU A 25 -15.26 -2.85 -0.95
N THR A 26 -14.01 -3.11 -0.58
CA THR A 26 -13.26 -2.30 0.38
C THR A 26 -11.99 -1.76 -0.29
N TRP A 27 -11.59 -0.55 0.06
CA TRP A 27 -10.40 0.09 -0.49
C TRP A 27 -9.23 -0.06 0.47
N PHE A 28 -8.08 -0.50 -0.04
CA PHE A 28 -6.87 -0.59 0.75
C PHE A 28 -6.40 0.80 1.16
N ASP A 29 -6.07 0.96 2.43
CA ASP A 29 -5.55 2.20 2.99
C ASP A 29 -4.03 2.14 3.12
N TYR A 30 -3.36 2.90 2.25
CA TYR A 30 -1.92 3.06 2.22
C TYR A 30 -1.41 4.13 3.21
N ALA A 31 -2.26 4.68 4.07
CA ALA A 31 -1.83 5.61 5.10
C ALA A 31 -0.95 4.94 6.17
N GLY A 32 -0.11 5.76 6.83
CA GLY A 32 0.67 5.35 8.01
C GLY A 32 1.93 4.53 7.71
N TYR A 33 2.36 4.44 6.45
CA TYR A 33 3.70 3.95 6.12
C TYR A 33 4.72 5.06 6.37
N PRO A 34 5.73 4.84 7.24
CA PRO A 34 6.78 5.81 7.48
C PRO A 34 7.56 6.15 6.19
N GLU A 35 7.92 7.41 6.04
CA GLU A 35 8.86 7.84 5.01
C GLU A 35 10.27 7.36 5.34
N TYR A 36 11.06 7.09 4.30
CA TYR A 36 12.45 6.65 4.40
C TYR A 36 13.31 7.40 3.38
N PRO A 37 14.64 7.45 3.58
CA PRO A 37 15.52 8.13 2.63
C PRO A 37 15.49 7.44 1.27
N GLN A 38 15.06 8.15 0.22
CA GLN A 38 15.20 7.74 -1.18
C GLN A 38 16.36 8.50 -1.83
N LEU A 39 17.04 7.90 -2.81
CA LEU A 39 18.25 8.48 -3.41
C LEU A 39 18.01 9.74 -4.24
N TRP A 40 16.83 9.88 -4.85
CA TRP A 40 16.60 10.86 -5.92
C TRP A 40 15.36 11.71 -5.67
N GLY A 41 15.57 12.96 -5.26
CA GLY A 41 14.50 13.95 -5.11
C GLY A 41 13.67 13.75 -3.85
N ASP A 42 12.39 14.16 -3.94
CA ASP A 42 11.44 14.05 -2.85
C ASP A 42 10.89 12.63 -2.70
N PHE A 43 10.38 12.30 -1.51
CA PHE A 43 9.82 10.99 -1.22
C PHE A 43 8.59 10.66 -2.09
N SER A 44 8.52 9.42 -2.59
CA SER A 44 7.32 8.87 -3.24
C SER A 44 6.83 7.59 -2.57
N HIS A 45 5.56 7.57 -2.17
CA HIS A 45 4.87 6.37 -1.66
C HIS A 45 4.53 5.36 -2.77
N GLU A 46 4.57 5.75 -4.05
CA GLU A 46 4.17 4.92 -5.21
C GLU A 46 5.31 4.01 -5.72
N VAL A 47 6.08 3.43 -4.81
CA VAL A 47 7.24 2.58 -5.11
C VAL A 47 7.06 1.16 -4.59
N THR A 48 7.92 0.25 -5.05
CA THR A 48 7.87 -1.15 -4.62
C THR A 48 8.58 -1.35 -3.28
N ILE A 49 8.30 -2.47 -2.60
CA ILE A 49 9.05 -2.89 -1.40
C ILE A 49 10.56 -3.04 -1.66
N LEU A 50 10.98 -3.28 -2.91
CA LEU A 50 12.39 -3.38 -3.26
C LEU A 50 13.12 -2.05 -3.10
N ASP A 51 12.43 -0.92 -3.32
CA ASP A 51 13.02 0.40 -3.13
C ASP A 51 13.42 0.60 -1.66
N LEU A 52 12.50 0.34 -0.73
CA LEU A 52 12.78 0.37 0.70
C LEU A 52 13.94 -0.56 1.09
N LEU A 53 13.91 -1.81 0.60
CA LEU A 53 14.94 -2.80 0.93
C LEU A 53 16.33 -2.38 0.45
N PHE A 54 16.43 -1.74 -0.71
CA PHE A 54 17.72 -1.32 -1.27
C PHE A 54 18.20 0.04 -0.77
N ASN A 55 17.30 0.96 -0.43
CA ASN A 55 17.68 2.23 0.19
C ASN A 55 18.05 2.06 1.67
N CYS A 56 17.39 1.17 2.42
CA CYS A 56 17.56 1.06 3.88
C CYS A 56 18.24 -0.23 4.35
N GLY A 57 18.35 -1.26 3.50
CA GLY A 57 19.01 -2.52 3.84
C GLY A 57 18.48 -3.15 5.14
N ARG A 58 19.37 -3.36 6.11
CA ARG A 58 19.03 -3.97 7.41
C ARG A 58 18.08 -3.13 8.26
N ASP A 59 18.01 -1.82 8.02
CA ASP A 59 17.13 -0.90 8.74
C ASP A 59 15.74 -0.78 8.10
N ALA A 60 15.49 -1.44 6.97
CA ALA A 60 14.20 -1.38 6.26
C ALA A 60 12.99 -1.68 7.15
N SER A 61 13.14 -2.61 8.11
CA SER A 61 12.07 -3.00 9.03
C SER A 61 11.55 -1.85 9.91
N ARG A 62 12.36 -0.79 10.13
CA ARG A 62 11.97 0.42 10.87
C ARG A 62 10.95 1.28 10.13
N TYR A 63 10.84 1.10 8.81
CA TYR A 63 9.96 1.87 7.93
C TYR A 63 8.77 1.05 7.42
N MET A 64 8.56 -0.15 7.98
CA MET A 64 7.42 -1.01 7.65
C MET A 64 6.31 -0.87 8.69
N ARG A 65 5.06 -0.82 8.23
CA ARG A 65 3.88 -0.62 9.10
C ARG A 65 3.56 -1.80 10.03
N PHE A 66 3.85 -3.04 9.60
CA PHE A 66 3.47 -4.26 10.33
C PHE A 66 4.64 -5.20 10.57
N VAL A 67 5.69 -4.71 11.21
CA VAL A 67 6.82 -5.53 11.67
C VAL A 67 6.67 -5.79 13.16
N LYS A 68 6.76 -7.07 13.55
CA LYS A 68 6.97 -7.42 14.96
C LYS A 68 8.44 -7.16 15.28
N GLY A 69 8.69 -6.32 16.29
CA GLY A 69 10.02 -6.16 16.86
C GLY A 69 10.58 -7.52 17.27
N ARG A 70 11.89 -7.69 17.12
CA ARG A 70 12.59 -8.82 17.74
C ARG A 70 12.81 -8.54 19.21
#